data_AF-A0A6N8HNB6-F1
#
_entry.id   AF-A0A6N8HNB6-F1
#
_cell.length_a   1.000
_cell.length_b   1.000
_cell.length_c   1.000
_cell.angle_alpha   90.00
_cell.angle_beta   90.00
_cell.angle_gamma   90.00
#
_symmetry.space_group_name_H-M   'P 1'
#
loop_
_entity.id
_entity.type
_entity.pdbx_description
1 polymer ?
#
loop_
_entity_poly.entity_id
_entity_poly.type
_entity_poly.pdbx_seq_one_letter_code
_entity_poly.pdbx_strand_id
1 'polypeptide(L)'
;MITEHACIKKSYYQTIIDDNQQGHPIEKLGNMYIEEMQQQLPELSSIRFAQGEIYYMYHDYEAAIFKWQQPLDEAFLPWAQKNIADAHMEMGLLEDAEGFITASRPHLLC
;
A
#
# COMPACT_ATOMS: atom_id res chain seq x y z
N MET A 1 -8.18 10.50 5.50
CA MET A 1 -8.68 10.57 4.11
C MET A 1 -7.53 10.25 3.18
N ILE A 2 -7.70 9.32 2.23
CA ILE A 2 -6.67 9.01 1.23
C ILE A 2 -6.49 10.22 0.30
N THR A 3 -5.25 10.61 0.03
CA THR A 3 -4.94 11.71 -0.89
C THR A 3 -3.97 11.23 -1.94
N GLU A 4 -4.12 11.72 -3.17
CA GLU A 4 -3.19 11.42 -4.26
C GLU A 4 -1.74 11.74 -3.88
N HIS A 5 -1.52 12.87 -3.20
CA HIS A 5 -0.19 13.25 -2.74
C HIS A 5 0.42 12.19 -1.80
N ALA A 6 -0.33 11.73 -0.80
CA ALA A 6 0.14 10.74 0.15
C ALA A 6 0.45 9.40 -0.54
N CYS A 7 -0.39 8.96 -1.48
CA CYS A 7 -0.17 7.71 -2.20
C CYS A 7 1.05 7.78 -3.12
N ILE A 8 1.21 8.86 -3.88
CA ILE A 8 2.39 9.05 -4.76
C ILE A 8 3.68 9.10 -3.94
N LYS A 9 3.65 9.77 -2.79
CA LYS A 9 4.80 9.88 -1.88
C LYS A 9 5.00 8.68 -0.97
N LYS A 10 4.12 7.68 -1.04
CA LYS A 10 4.11 6.51 -0.15
C LYS A 10 4.16 6.90 1.33
N SER A 11 3.36 7.91 1.68
CA SER A 11 3.30 8.53 3.00
C SER A 11 1.90 8.44 3.62
N TYR A 12 1.01 7.60 3.10
CA TYR A 12 -0.33 7.39 3.65
C TYR A 12 -0.27 6.86 5.09
N TYR A 13 0.73 6.05 5.42
CA TYR A 13 0.94 5.53 6.78
C TYR A 13 0.95 6.64 7.84
N GLN A 14 1.51 7.82 7.52
CA GLN A 14 1.57 8.98 8.41
C GLN A 14 0.18 9.53 8.76
N THR A 15 -0.83 9.27 7.93
CA THR A 15 -2.20 9.73 8.16
C THR A 15 -2.99 8.88 9.14
N ILE A 16 -2.49 7.67 9.45
CA ILE A 16 -3.18 6.70 10.33
C ILE A 16 -2.38 6.32 11.58
N ILE A 17 -1.06 6.58 11.60
CA ILE A 17 -0.27 6.44 12.83
C ILE A 17 -0.34 7.73 13.65
N ASP A 18 -0.42 7.60 14.97
CA ASP A 18 -0.29 8.74 15.88
C ASP A 18 1.19 9.11 16.03
N ASP A 19 1.54 10.34 15.62
CA ASP A 19 2.90 10.90 15.75
C ASP A 19 3.32 11.10 17.21
N ASN A 20 2.38 11.15 18.15
CA ASN A 20 2.68 11.30 19.58
C ASN A 20 3.14 10.00 20.24
N GLN A 21 2.90 8.85 19.61
CA GLN A 21 3.36 7.56 20.12
C GLN A 21 4.80 7.31 19.67
N GLN A 22 5.66 6.84 20.58
CA GLN A 22 7.01 6.40 20.21
C GLN A 22 6.96 5.04 19.50
N GLY A 23 7.96 4.73 18.68
CA GLY A 23 8.10 3.42 18.02
C GLY A 23 8.20 3.51 16.50
N HIS A 24 8.74 2.45 15.89
CA HIS A 24 8.90 2.39 14.43
C HIS A 24 7.54 2.23 13.75
N PRO A 25 7.26 2.87 12.58
CA PRO A 25 5.98 2.76 11.91
C PRO A 25 5.50 1.32 11.68
N ILE A 26 6.41 0.39 11.34
CA ILE A 26 6.03 -1.01 11.13
C ILE A 26 5.49 -1.70 12.39
N GLU A 27 6.03 -1.34 13.56
CA GLU A 27 5.61 -1.91 14.84
C GLU A 27 4.21 -1.41 15.19
N LYS A 28 3.99 -0.08 15.06
CA LYS A 28 2.68 0.54 15.26
C LYS A 28 1.62 -0.10 14.35
N LEU A 29 1.91 -0.19 13.05
CA LEU A 29 0.99 -0.79 12.08
C LEU A 29 0.78 -2.29 12.32
N GLY A 30 1.77 -3.00 12.86
CA GLY A 30 1.64 -4.40 13.28
C GLY A 30 0.69 -4.56 14.46
N ASN A 31 0.79 -3.69 15.47
CA ASN A 31 -0.12 -3.69 16.61
C ASN A 31 -1.56 -3.34 16.18
N MET A 32 -1.72 -2.28 15.39
CA MET A 32 -3.02 -1.90 14.81
C MET A 32 -3.66 -3.06 14.04
N TYR A 33 -2.85 -3.81 13.26
CA TYR A 33 -3.33 -4.97 12.51
C TYR A 33 -3.87 -6.07 13.43
N ILE A 34 -3.14 -6.41 14.51
CA ILE A 34 -3.58 -7.43 15.47
C ILE A 34 -4.83 -6.99 16.22
N GLU A 35 -4.92 -5.72 16.61
CA GLU A 35 -6.10 -5.14 17.27
C GLU A 35 -7.33 -5.17 16.37
N GLU A 36 -7.19 -4.79 15.10
CA GLU A 36 -8.28 -4.81 14.11
C GLU A 36 -8.74 -6.24 13.80
N MET A 37 -7.82 -7.20 13.74
CA MET A 37 -8.15 -8.62 13.54
C MET A 37 -9.02 -9.22 14.66
N GLN A 38 -9.08 -8.60 15.84
CA GLN A 38 -9.94 -9.07 16.93
C GLN A 38 -11.40 -8.63 16.78
N GLN A 39 -11.70 -7.73 15.83
CA GLN A 39 -13.06 -7.28 15.57
C GLN A 39 -13.89 -8.37 14.91
N GLN A 40 -15.22 -8.29 15.06
CA GLN A 40 -16.15 -9.24 14.44
C GLN A 40 -16.10 -9.18 12.90
N LEU A 41 -15.86 -7.99 12.36
CA LEU A 41 -15.68 -7.71 10.93
C LEU A 41 -14.45 -6.80 10.78
N PRO A 42 -13.25 -7.37 10.60
CA PRO A 42 -12.01 -6.59 10.51
C PRO A 42 -11.90 -5.75 9.23
N GLU A 43 -11.58 -4.47 9.37
CA GLU A 43 -11.36 -3.51 8.29
C GLU A 43 -9.85 -3.23 8.10
N LEU A 44 -9.19 -4.13 7.36
CA LEU A 44 -7.71 -4.16 7.29
C LEU A 44 -7.12 -3.36 6.13
N SER A 45 -7.94 -2.79 5.25
CA SER A 45 -7.52 -2.18 3.99
C SER A 45 -6.50 -1.05 4.19
N SER A 46 -6.81 -0.08 5.05
CA SER A 46 -5.94 1.05 5.37
C SER A 46 -4.61 0.61 5.98
N ILE A 47 -4.65 -0.36 6.89
CA ILE A 47 -3.48 -0.90 7.59
C ILE A 47 -2.56 -1.64 6.61
N ARG A 48 -3.12 -2.51 5.77
CA ARG A 48 -2.35 -3.25 4.74
C ARG A 48 -1.72 -2.31 3.75
N PHE A 49 -2.46 -1.30 3.28
CA PHE A 49 -1.94 -0.32 2.35
C PHE A 49 -0.72 0.44 2.94
N ALA A 50 -0.85 0.92 4.17
CA ALA A 50 0.22 1.58 4.91
C ALA A 50 1.42 0.67 5.19
N GLN A 51 1.18 -0.59 5.57
CA GLN A 51 2.26 -1.58 5.78
C GLN A 51 3.07 -1.76 4.49
N GLY A 52 2.40 -1.84 3.33
CA GLY A 52 3.07 -1.94 2.03
C GLY A 52 4.00 -0.76 1.75
N GLU A 53 3.60 0.47 2.11
CA GLU A 53 4.46 1.66 1.97
C GLU A 53 5.73 1.54 2.81
N ILE A 54 5.62 1.05 4.04
CA ILE A 54 6.80 0.83 4.89
C ILE A 54 7.74 -0.21 4.29
N TYR A 55 7.23 -1.37 3.86
CA TYR A 55 8.06 -2.40 3.23
C TYR A 55 8.76 -1.89 1.97
N TYR A 56 8.05 -1.14 1.14
CA TYR A 56 8.62 -0.52 -0.06
C TYR A 56 9.77 0.44 0.28
N MET A 57 9.60 1.30 1.29
CA MET A 57 10.64 2.24 1.72
C MET A 57 11.92 1.54 2.21
N TYR A 58 11.79 0.30 2.71
CA TYR A 58 12.91 -0.53 3.13
C TYR A 58 13.38 -1.52 2.06
N HIS A 59 12.97 -1.33 0.81
CA HIS A 59 13.34 -2.15 -0.36
C HIS A 59 12.88 -3.63 -0.26
N ASP A 60 11.98 -3.95 0.66
CA ASP A 60 11.33 -5.26 0.71
C ASP A 60 10.10 -5.24 -0.20
N TYR A 61 10.38 -5.22 -1.50
CA TYR A 61 9.37 -5.07 -2.55
C TYR A 61 8.43 -6.27 -2.62
N GLU A 62 8.90 -7.49 -2.32
CA GLU A 62 8.06 -8.69 -2.28
C GLU A 62 7.01 -8.58 -1.17
N ALA A 63 7.40 -8.18 0.03
CA ALA A 63 6.45 -7.96 1.12
C ALA A 63 5.50 -6.80 0.81
N ALA A 64 5.99 -5.71 0.20
CA ALA A 64 5.15 -4.59 -0.21
C ALA A 64 4.07 -5.00 -1.21
N ILE A 65 4.45 -5.72 -2.27
CA ILE A 65 3.54 -6.26 -3.28
C ILE A 65 2.52 -7.21 -2.62
N PHE A 66 2.99 -8.12 -1.76
CA PHE A 66 2.11 -9.05 -1.07
C PHE A 66 1.02 -8.32 -0.27
N LYS A 67 1.37 -7.21 0.42
CA LYS A 67 0.40 -6.39 1.16
C LYS A 67 -0.62 -5.72 0.24
N TRP A 68 -0.16 -5.14 -0.87
CA TRP A 68 -1.01 -4.44 -1.83
C TRP A 68 -1.87 -5.36 -2.70
N GLN A 69 -1.55 -6.65 -2.79
CA GLN A 69 -2.36 -7.67 -3.49
C GLN A 69 -3.48 -8.26 -2.62
N GLN A 70 -3.45 -8.08 -1.30
CA GLN A 70 -4.54 -8.54 -0.44
C GLN A 70 -5.85 -7.79 -0.74
N PRO A 71 -7.02 -8.31 -0.29
CA PRO A 71 -8.26 -7.55 -0.37
C PRO A 71 -8.11 -6.17 0.28
N LEU A 72 -8.46 -5.14 -0.50
CA LEU A 72 -8.46 -3.73 -0.14
C LEU A 72 -9.79 -3.10 -0.58
N ASP A 73 -10.20 -2.03 0.09
CA ASP A 73 -11.35 -1.23 -0.31
C ASP A 73 -11.11 -0.60 -1.69
N GLU A 74 -12.19 -0.37 -2.43
CA GLU A 74 -12.15 0.15 -3.80
C GLU A 74 -11.31 1.44 -3.95
N ALA A 75 -11.32 2.30 -2.92
CA ALA A 75 -10.56 3.54 -2.92
C ALA A 75 -9.03 3.34 -2.95
N PHE A 76 -8.52 2.20 -2.47
CA PHE A 76 -7.09 1.89 -2.46
C PHE A 76 -6.63 1.14 -3.71
N LEU A 77 -7.52 0.42 -4.41
CA LEU A 77 -7.15 -0.46 -5.52
C LEU A 77 -6.34 0.25 -6.63
N PRO A 78 -6.70 1.44 -7.12
CA PRO A 78 -5.92 2.12 -8.16
C PRO A 78 -4.53 2.51 -7.68
N TRP A 79 -4.37 2.83 -6.40
CA TRP A 79 -3.09 3.19 -5.81
C TRP A 79 -2.22 1.98 -5.53
N ALA A 80 -2.83 0.87 -5.08
CA ALA A 80 -2.15 -0.40 -4.89
C ALA A 80 -1.56 -0.90 -6.21
N GLN A 81 -2.30 -0.82 -7.32
CA GLN A 81 -1.80 -1.18 -8.65
C GLN A 81 -0.61 -0.33 -9.08
N LYS A 82 -0.69 1.00 -8.92
CA LYS A 82 0.44 1.90 -9.22
C LYS A 82 1.66 1.59 -8.35
N ASN A 83 1.45 1.39 -7.05
CA ASN A 83 2.53 1.07 -6.13
C ASN A 83 3.18 -0.29 -6.40
N ILE A 84 2.40 -1.29 -6.82
CA ILE A 84 2.91 -2.58 -7.29
C ILE A 84 3.72 -2.40 -8.59
N ALA A 85 3.26 -1.57 -9.52
CA ALA A 85 4.04 -1.26 -10.72
C ALA A 85 5.37 -0.59 -10.37
N ASP A 86 5.37 0.39 -9.47
CA ASP A 86 6.59 1.03 -8.96
C ASP A 86 7.54 0.00 -8.34
N ALA A 87 7.03 -0.97 -7.58
CA ALA A 87 7.84 -2.03 -6.97
C ALA A 87 8.49 -2.95 -8.03
N HIS A 88 7.72 -3.34 -9.06
CA HIS A 88 8.28 -4.10 -10.19
C HIS A 88 9.35 -3.30 -10.95
N MET A 89 9.17 -1.98 -11.11
CA MET A 89 10.19 -1.12 -11.71
C MET A 89 11.49 -1.09 -10.89
N GLU A 90 11.41 -0.93 -9.56
CA GLU A 90 12.59 -0.94 -8.69
C GLU A 90 13.33 -2.28 -8.71
N MET A 91 12.61 -3.39 -8.93
CA MET A 91 13.19 -4.73 -9.11
C MET A 91 13.72 -5.00 -10.54
N GLY A 92 13.52 -4.08 -11.49
CA GLY A 92 13.89 -4.26 -12.89
C GLY A 92 12.96 -5.18 -13.70
N LEU A 93 11.78 -5.50 -13.17
CA LEU A 93 10.76 -6.36 -13.79
C LEU A 93 9.82 -5.53 -14.67
N LEU A 94 10.35 -5.04 -15.79
CA LEU A 94 9.66 -4.03 -16.62
C LEU A 94 8.37 -4.53 -17.29
N GLU A 95 8.33 -5.78 -17.73
CA GLU A 95 7.13 -6.38 -18.34
C GLU A 95 5.97 -6.47 -17.34
N ASP A 96 6.27 -6.88 -16.11
CA ASP A 96 5.28 -6.93 -15.03
C ASP A 96 4.78 -5.53 -14.66
N ALA A 97 5.68 -4.55 -14.58
CA ALA A 97 5.33 -3.16 -14.32
C ALA A 97 4.37 -2.58 -15.38
N GLU A 98 4.65 -2.83 -16.67
CA GLU A 98 3.80 -2.37 -17.78
C GLU A 98 2.39 -2.99 -17.73
N GLY A 99 2.29 -4.26 -17.34
CA GLY A 99 1.00 -4.94 -17.13
C GLY A 99 0.12 -4.22 -16.11
N PHE A 100 0.69 -3.82 -14.97
CA PHE A 100 -0.04 -3.08 -13.94
C PHE A 100 -0.39 -1.64 -14.36
N ILE A 101 0.52 -0.94 -15.03
CA ILE A 101 0.26 0.42 -15.55
C ILE A 101 -0.89 0.41 -16.56
N THR A 102 -0.90 -0.56 -17.46
CA THR A 102 -1.93 -0.69 -18.51
C THR A 102 -3.28 -1.03 -17.90
N ALA A 103 -3.34 -1.96 -16.94
CA ALA A 103 -4.57 -2.28 -16.21
C ALA A 103 -5.13 -1.09 -15.42
N SER A 104 -4.26 -0.20 -14.92
CA SER A 104 -4.66 0.99 -14.16
C SER A 104 -5.17 2.17 -15.02
N ARG A 105 -5.13 2.06 -16.36
CA ARG A 105 -5.66 3.05 -17.32
C ARG A 105 -6.85 2.45 -18.10
N PRO A 106 -8.10 2.56 -17.62
CA PRO A 106 -9.20 1.89 -18.32
C PRO A 106 -9.53 2.50 -19.69
N HIS A 107 -9.23 3.78 -19.96
CA HIS A 107 -9.72 4.46 -21.17
C HIS A 107 -8.78 5.56 -21.73
N LEU A 108 -7.68 5.17 -22.39
CA LEU A 108 -6.94 6.06 -23.31
C LEU A 108 -6.65 5.36 -24.65
N LEU A 109 -7.68 4.71 -25.20
CA LEU A 109 -7.74 4.33 -26.61
C LEU A 109 -8.95 5.01 -27.24
N CYS A 110 -8.79 6.29 -27.58
CA CYS A 110 -9.47 7.02 -28.66
C CYS A 110 -8.45 7.99 -29.26
#